data_AF-A0A9Q0WJH2-F1
#
_entry.id   AF-A0A9Q0WJH2-F1
#
_cell.length_a   1.000
_cell.length_b   1.000
_cell.length_c   1.000
_cell.angle_alpha   90.00
_cell.angle_beta   90.00
_cell.angle_gamma   90.00
#
_symmetry.space_group_name_H-M   'P 1'
#
loop_
_entity.id
_entity.type
_entity.pdbx_description
1 polymer ?
#
loop_
_entity_poly.entity_id
_entity_poly.type
_entity_poly.pdbx_seq_one_letter_code
_entity_poly.pdbx_strand_id
1 'polypeptide(L)'
;MAKTIEKYQTFSFGALEVNQSEEETQNNYQEYLKLKAGVDELQRSQRNLLGEDLGNLGTDELDQLENQLDSSLKHISIIINSVSNNHFNLRTQFILDQLSELQRKEELLLETNNALKRKLEETTAANRLSWKAGDERVPYSFQHFQPYDSVEPLQYSSTSQIGYNPAETDQATATTSTQNVNGFIPGWML
;
A
#
# COMPACT_ATOMS: atom_id res chain seq x y z
N MET A 1 38.40 -34.48 -37.37
CA MET A 1 37.41 -33.39 -37.25
C MET A 1 36.42 -33.41 -38.42
N ALA A 2 36.84 -33.22 -39.68
CA ALA A 2 35.94 -33.27 -40.85
C ALA A 2 35.02 -34.50 -40.87
N LYS A 3 35.56 -35.73 -40.79
CA LYS A 3 34.76 -36.99 -40.73
C LYS A 3 33.76 -37.09 -39.56
N THR A 4 33.93 -36.29 -38.51
CA THR A 4 33.01 -36.24 -37.36
C THR A 4 31.87 -35.25 -37.63
N ILE A 5 32.20 -34.10 -38.23
CA ILE A 5 31.24 -33.09 -38.70
C ILE A 5 30.37 -33.71 -39.80
N GLU A 6 30.98 -34.35 -40.79
CA GLU A 6 30.31 -35.07 -41.89
C GLU A 6 29.32 -36.12 -41.35
N LYS A 7 29.72 -36.97 -40.39
CA LYS A 7 28.79 -37.88 -39.71
C LYS A 7 27.64 -37.16 -39.00
N TYR A 8 27.92 -36.07 -38.27
CA TYR A 8 26.86 -35.29 -37.63
C TYR A 8 25.91 -34.68 -38.65
N GLN A 9 26.42 -34.23 -39.80
CA GLN A 9 25.65 -33.65 -40.89
C GLN A 9 24.77 -34.72 -41.56
N THR A 10 25.31 -35.91 -41.87
CA THR A 10 24.51 -37.03 -42.40
C THR A 10 23.46 -37.55 -41.41
N PHE A 11 23.71 -37.54 -40.09
CA PHE A 11 22.70 -37.97 -39.11
C PHE A 11 21.68 -36.88 -38.75
N SER A 12 22.06 -35.59 -38.78
CA SER A 12 21.18 -34.46 -38.45
C SER A 12 20.37 -33.96 -39.64
N PHE A 13 20.93 -34.01 -40.85
CA PHE A 13 20.30 -33.54 -42.09
C PHE A 13 20.01 -34.66 -43.08
N GLY A 14 20.69 -35.80 -43.06
CA GLY A 14 20.37 -36.92 -43.97
C GLY A 14 19.02 -37.59 -43.67
N ALA A 15 18.46 -37.42 -42.47
CA ALA A 15 17.06 -37.77 -42.20
C ALA A 15 16.06 -36.76 -42.84
N LEU A 16 16.49 -35.50 -43.00
CA LEU A 16 15.74 -34.40 -43.61
C LEU A 16 15.79 -34.48 -45.14
N GLU A 17 16.98 -34.62 -45.72
CA GLU A 17 17.23 -34.64 -47.17
C GLU A 17 16.70 -35.91 -47.88
N VAL A 18 16.53 -37.03 -47.18
CA VAL A 18 16.11 -38.31 -47.79
C VAL A 18 14.59 -38.55 -47.70
N ASN A 19 13.87 -37.80 -46.85
CA ASN A 19 12.42 -38.01 -46.65
C ASN A 19 11.55 -36.76 -46.78
N GLN A 20 12.10 -35.54 -46.77
CA GLN A 20 11.31 -34.38 -47.17
C GLN A 20 11.02 -34.44 -48.66
N SER A 21 9.87 -35.00 -49.01
CA SER A 21 9.26 -34.82 -50.32
C SER A 21 9.22 -33.32 -50.66
N GLU A 22 9.32 -32.97 -51.93
CA GLU A 22 9.08 -31.59 -52.39
C GLU A 22 7.71 -31.10 -51.88
N GLU A 23 6.74 -32.02 -51.76
CA GLU A 23 5.42 -31.82 -51.17
C GLU A 23 5.48 -31.47 -49.66
N GLU A 24 6.35 -32.10 -48.86
CA GLU A 24 6.51 -31.77 -47.43
C GLU A 24 7.21 -30.42 -47.23
N THR A 25 8.20 -30.11 -48.07
CA THR A 25 8.91 -28.83 -48.03
C THR A 25 7.97 -27.68 -48.43
N GLN A 26 7.16 -27.90 -49.47
CA GLN A 26 6.13 -26.97 -49.91
C GLN A 26 5.00 -26.80 -48.88
N ASN A 27 4.60 -27.88 -48.19
CA ASN A 27 3.61 -27.84 -47.11
C ASN A 27 4.15 -27.04 -45.91
N ASN A 28 5.40 -27.29 -45.48
CA ASN A 28 6.06 -26.53 -44.41
C ASN A 28 6.14 -25.03 -44.76
N TYR A 29 6.51 -24.69 -46.00
CA TYR A 29 6.49 -23.30 -46.46
C TYR A 29 5.07 -22.68 -46.47
N GLN A 30 4.04 -23.45 -46.82
CA GLN A 30 2.65 -23.00 -46.76
C GLN A 30 2.18 -22.76 -45.30
N GLU A 31 2.53 -23.64 -44.36
CA GLU A 31 2.27 -23.45 -42.93
C GLU A 31 3.03 -22.23 -42.37
N TYR A 32 4.28 -22.01 -42.78
CA TYR A 32 5.02 -20.79 -42.48
C TYR A 32 4.30 -19.52 -42.99
N LEU A 33 3.78 -19.53 -44.23
CA LEU A 33 3.03 -18.40 -44.78
C LEU A 33 1.72 -18.14 -44.02
N LYS A 34 0.99 -19.19 -43.61
CA LYS A 34 -0.20 -19.06 -42.74
C LYS A 34 0.16 -18.45 -41.39
N LEU A 35 1.22 -18.96 -40.75
CA LEU A 35 1.71 -18.46 -39.46
C LEU A 35 2.17 -17.00 -39.58
N LYS A 36 2.88 -16.65 -40.65
CA LYS A 36 3.33 -15.28 -40.92
C LYS A 36 2.15 -14.33 -41.11
N ALA A 37 1.13 -14.71 -41.88
CA ALA A 37 -0.10 -13.93 -42.02
C ALA A 37 -0.81 -13.71 -40.68
N GLY A 38 -0.93 -14.76 -39.85
CA GLY A 38 -1.52 -14.64 -38.51
C GLY A 38 -0.71 -13.75 -37.55
N VAL A 39 0.62 -13.76 -37.65
CA VAL A 39 1.49 -12.83 -36.89
C VAL A 39 1.29 -11.38 -37.37
N ASP A 40 1.20 -11.16 -38.68
CA ASP A 40 1.01 -9.81 -39.24
C ASP A 40 -0.38 -9.23 -38.91
N GLU A 41 -1.41 -10.07 -38.89
CA GLU A 41 -2.76 -9.72 -38.43
C GLU A 41 -2.78 -9.41 -36.93
N LEU A 42 -2.14 -10.25 -36.10
CA LEU A 42 -2.03 -10.02 -34.65
C LEU A 42 -1.26 -8.72 -34.35
N GLN A 43 -0.16 -8.46 -35.07
CA GLN A 43 0.61 -7.22 -34.92
C GLN A 43 -0.18 -6.01 -35.41
N ARG A 44 -1.05 -6.15 -36.40
CA ARG A 44 -1.99 -5.10 -36.82
C ARG A 44 -3.04 -4.83 -35.75
N SER A 45 -3.63 -5.88 -35.17
CA SER A 45 -4.58 -5.77 -34.05
C SER A 45 -3.94 -5.09 -32.83
N GLN A 46 -2.68 -5.41 -32.51
CA GLN A 46 -1.93 -4.71 -31.46
C GLN A 46 -1.77 -3.21 -31.76
N ARG A 47 -1.45 -2.82 -33.00
CA ARG A 47 -1.37 -1.41 -33.40
C ARG A 47 -2.71 -0.70 -33.27
N ASN A 48 -3.80 -1.33 -33.71
CA ASN A 48 -5.16 -0.80 -33.52
C ASN A 48 -5.46 -0.55 -32.03
N LEU A 49 -5.15 -1.51 -31.14
CA LEU A 49 -5.32 -1.37 -29.68
C LEU A 49 -4.45 -0.26 -29.05
N LEU A 50 -3.35 0.14 -29.71
CA LEU A 50 -2.51 1.28 -29.34
C LEU A 50 -2.95 2.60 -29.99
N GLY A 51 -3.99 2.60 -30.83
CA GLY A 51 -4.48 3.78 -31.56
C GLY A 51 -3.78 4.05 -32.89
N GLU A 52 -2.95 3.12 -33.38
CA GLU A 52 -2.22 3.20 -34.65
C GLU A 52 -3.01 2.51 -35.78
N ASP A 53 -2.72 2.83 -37.06
CA ASP A 53 -3.29 2.22 -38.27
C ASP A 53 -4.84 2.18 -38.40
N LEU A 54 -5.56 2.99 -37.61
CA LEU A 54 -7.02 2.95 -37.50
C LEU A 54 -7.79 3.32 -38.79
N GLY A 55 -7.16 4.02 -39.74
CA GLY A 55 -7.82 4.51 -40.96
C GLY A 55 -8.28 3.42 -41.95
N ASN A 56 -8.03 2.14 -41.65
CA ASN A 56 -8.52 0.99 -42.40
C ASN A 56 -9.73 0.30 -41.78
N LEU A 57 -10.17 0.68 -40.57
CA LEU A 57 -11.32 0.09 -39.89
C LEU A 57 -12.62 0.80 -40.28
N GLY A 58 -13.72 0.04 -40.32
CA GLY A 58 -15.07 0.60 -40.38
C GLY A 58 -15.53 1.19 -39.04
N THR A 59 -16.63 1.96 -39.06
CA THR A 59 -17.25 2.52 -37.85
C THR A 59 -17.58 1.44 -36.83
N ASP A 60 -18.20 0.36 -37.28
CA ASP A 60 -18.69 -0.72 -36.42
C ASP A 60 -17.53 -1.50 -35.75
N GLU A 61 -16.37 -1.57 -36.41
CA GLU A 61 -15.15 -2.18 -35.88
C GLU A 61 -14.43 -1.24 -34.89
N LEU A 62 -14.47 0.07 -35.17
CA LEU A 62 -13.93 1.10 -34.29
C LEU A 62 -14.75 1.20 -32.98
N ASP A 63 -16.09 1.16 -33.08
CA ASP A 63 -16.99 1.11 -31.93
C ASP A 63 -16.74 -0.16 -31.09
N GLN A 64 -16.52 -1.32 -31.73
CA GLN A 64 -16.15 -2.56 -31.02
C GLN A 64 -14.81 -2.43 -30.28
N LEU A 65 -13.81 -1.83 -30.93
CA LEU A 65 -12.49 -1.58 -30.36
C LEU A 65 -12.56 -0.62 -29.16
N GLU A 66 -13.34 0.47 -29.26
CA GLU A 66 -13.58 1.41 -28.16
C GLU A 66 -14.25 0.72 -26.97
N ASN A 67 -15.34 -0.03 -27.22
CA ASN A 67 -16.05 -0.78 -26.17
C ASN A 67 -15.15 -1.83 -25.50
N GLN A 68 -14.28 -2.50 -26.25
CA GLN A 68 -13.29 -3.44 -25.71
C GLN A 68 -12.27 -2.73 -24.82
N LEU A 69 -11.73 -1.60 -25.27
CA LEU A 69 -10.76 -0.80 -24.51
C LEU A 69 -11.39 -0.24 -23.22
N ASP A 70 -12.55 0.41 -23.30
CA ASP A 70 -13.28 0.96 -22.16
C ASP A 70 -13.63 -0.12 -21.12
N SER A 71 -14.15 -1.27 -21.55
CA SER A 71 -14.41 -2.41 -20.66
C SER A 71 -13.14 -2.90 -19.95
N SER A 72 -12.02 -3.01 -20.68
CA SER A 72 -10.74 -3.42 -20.10
C SER A 72 -10.17 -2.38 -19.12
N LEU A 73 -10.30 -1.09 -19.41
CA LEU A 73 -9.84 0.02 -18.56
C LEU A 73 -10.69 0.14 -17.30
N LYS A 74 -12.02 -0.06 -17.40
CA LYS A 74 -12.92 -0.17 -16.25
C LYS A 74 -12.52 -1.34 -15.36
N HIS A 75 -12.24 -2.51 -15.94
CA HIS A 75 -11.78 -3.69 -15.18
C HIS A 75 -10.43 -3.42 -14.47
N ILE A 76 -9.44 -2.87 -15.17
CA ILE A 76 -8.14 -2.47 -14.59
C ILE A 76 -8.35 -1.47 -13.45
N SER A 77 -9.19 -0.46 -13.64
CA SER A 77 -9.51 0.55 -12.62
C SER A 77 -10.17 -0.08 -11.38
N ILE A 78 -11.10 -1.01 -11.57
CA ILE A 78 -11.73 -1.77 -10.47
C ILE A 78 -10.68 -2.60 -9.72
N ILE A 79 -9.77 -3.28 -10.41
CA ILE A 79 -8.69 -4.05 -9.77
C ILE A 79 -7.78 -3.13 -8.95
N ILE A 80 -7.31 -2.03 -9.53
CA ILE A 80 -6.43 -1.06 -8.86
C ILE A 80 -7.12 -0.48 -7.61
N ASN A 81 -8.38 -0.06 -7.73
CA ASN A 81 -9.16 0.47 -6.61
C ASN A 81 -9.39 -0.59 -5.52
N SER A 82 -9.70 -1.84 -5.90
CA SER A 82 -9.88 -2.96 -4.97
C SER A 82 -8.60 -3.25 -4.18
N VAL A 83 -7.46 -3.39 -4.87
CA VAL A 83 -6.14 -3.62 -4.26
C VAL A 83 -5.73 -2.46 -3.35
N SER A 84 -5.92 -1.22 -3.80
CA SER A 84 -5.61 0.00 -3.03
C SER A 84 -6.45 0.09 -1.75
N ASN A 85 -7.77 -0.11 -1.86
CA ASN A 85 -8.70 -0.08 -0.73
C ASN A 85 -8.40 -1.20 0.28
N ASN A 86 -8.12 -2.43 -0.20
CA ASN A 86 -7.76 -3.55 0.66
C ASN A 86 -6.46 -3.27 1.44
N HIS A 87 -5.42 -2.81 0.74
CA HIS A 87 -4.13 -2.46 1.34
C HIS A 87 -4.24 -1.30 2.36
N PHE A 88 -5.05 -0.27 2.07
CA PHE A 88 -5.34 0.81 3.02
C PHE A 88 -6.10 0.30 4.25
N ASN A 89 -7.10 -0.55 4.06
CA ASN A 89 -7.87 -1.14 5.15
C ASN A 89 -6.99 -1.98 6.08
N LEU A 90 -6.17 -2.88 5.51
CA LEU A 90 -5.20 -3.71 6.26
C LEU A 90 -4.23 -2.86 7.10
N ARG A 91 -3.66 -1.79 6.53
CA ARG A 91 -2.78 -0.87 7.27
C ARG A 91 -3.52 -0.15 8.40
N THR A 92 -4.74 0.30 8.15
CA THR A 92 -5.55 1.01 9.15
C THR A 92 -5.90 0.09 10.31
N GLN A 93 -6.36 -1.13 10.03
CA GLN A 93 -6.67 -2.12 11.07
C GLN A 93 -5.44 -2.47 11.90
N PHE A 94 -4.28 -2.70 11.26
CA PHE A 94 -3.03 -2.96 11.98
C PHE A 94 -2.64 -1.83 12.95
N ILE A 95 -2.82 -0.56 12.55
CA ILE A 95 -2.55 0.59 13.42
C ILE A 95 -3.54 0.65 14.58
N LEU A 96 -4.83 0.37 14.35
CA LEU A 96 -5.85 0.31 15.39
C LEU A 96 -5.59 -0.82 16.40
N ASP A 97 -5.20 -2.00 15.92
CA ASP A 97 -4.81 -3.14 16.76
C ASP A 97 -3.61 -2.78 17.66
N GLN A 98 -2.56 -2.19 17.09
CA GLN A 98 -1.39 -1.74 17.85
C GLN A 98 -1.72 -0.63 18.87
N LEU A 99 -2.61 0.31 18.52
CA LEU A 99 -3.10 1.32 19.46
C LEU A 99 -3.84 0.68 20.64
N SER A 100 -4.74 -0.27 20.37
CA SER A 100 -5.49 -0.98 21.41
C SER A 100 -4.59 -1.80 22.35
N GLU A 101 -3.52 -2.40 21.80
CA GLU A 101 -2.56 -3.17 22.58
C GLU A 101 -1.74 -2.28 23.52
N LEU A 102 -1.37 -1.07 23.04
CA LEU A 102 -0.67 -0.06 23.84
C LEU A 102 -1.58 0.51 24.93
N GLN A 103 -2.83 0.86 24.62
CA GLN A 103 -3.81 1.34 25.61
C GLN A 103 -4.04 0.32 26.74
N ARG A 104 -4.18 -0.97 26.40
CA ARG A 104 -4.30 -2.05 27.41
C ARG A 104 -3.04 -2.22 28.26
N LYS A 105 -1.85 -1.99 27.69
CA LYS A 105 -0.57 -1.98 28.44
C LYS A 105 -0.47 -0.78 29.38
N GLU A 106 -0.90 0.39 28.91
CA GLU A 106 -0.97 1.62 29.72
C GLU A 106 -1.91 1.45 30.91
N GLU A 107 -3.14 0.96 30.70
CA GLU A 107 -4.10 0.68 31.78
C GLU A 107 -3.53 -0.27 32.85
N LEU A 108 -2.89 -1.36 32.43
CA LEU A 108 -2.24 -2.31 33.35
C LEU A 108 -1.07 -1.69 34.12
N LEU A 109 -0.28 -0.83 33.47
CA LEU A 109 0.82 -0.10 34.12
C LEU A 109 0.29 0.95 35.10
N LEU A 110 -0.81 1.64 34.78
CA LEU A 110 -1.47 2.57 35.69
C LEU A 110 -2.03 1.86 36.92
N GLU A 111 -2.74 0.74 36.77
CA GLU A 111 -3.28 0.00 37.92
C GLU A 111 -2.15 -0.58 38.80
N THR A 112 -1.10 -1.14 38.20
CA THR A 112 0.05 -1.65 38.97
C THR A 112 0.82 -0.52 39.66
N ASN A 113 0.99 0.64 39.02
CA ASN A 113 1.59 1.83 39.65
C ASN A 113 0.74 2.35 40.82
N ASN A 114 -0.58 2.47 40.64
CA ASN A 114 -1.53 2.86 41.69
C ASN A 114 -1.53 1.88 42.87
N ALA A 115 -1.43 0.57 42.62
CA ALA A 115 -1.31 -0.45 43.66
C ALA A 115 0.04 -0.34 44.41
N LEU A 116 1.15 -0.06 43.71
CA LEU A 116 2.46 0.17 44.34
C LEU A 116 2.49 1.47 45.16
N LYS A 117 1.87 2.55 44.65
CA LYS A 117 1.74 3.83 45.35
C LYS A 117 0.96 3.67 46.65
N ARG A 118 -0.18 2.98 46.65
CA ARG A 118 -0.93 2.63 47.87
C ARG A 118 -0.09 1.85 48.87
N LYS A 119 0.65 0.82 48.43
CA LYS A 119 1.57 0.06 49.30
C LYS A 119 2.70 0.92 49.87
N LEU A 120 3.20 1.90 49.12
CA LEU A 120 4.21 2.85 49.61
C LEU A 120 3.63 3.79 50.68
N GLU A 121 2.41 4.29 50.46
CA GLU A 121 1.66 5.10 51.44
C GLU A 121 1.37 4.29 52.73
N GLU A 122 0.91 3.04 52.61
CA GLU A 122 0.70 2.13 53.74
C GLU A 122 1.99 1.83 54.52
N THR A 123 3.09 1.50 53.83
CA THR A 123 4.37 1.19 54.49
C THR A 123 5.04 2.42 55.10
N THR A 124 4.92 3.60 54.48
CA THR A 124 5.41 4.86 55.06
C THR A 124 4.56 5.31 56.26
N ALA A 125 3.24 5.08 56.24
CA ALA A 125 2.37 5.30 57.39
C ALA A 125 2.69 4.33 58.54
N ALA A 126 2.84 3.03 58.25
CA ALA A 126 3.21 2.01 59.23
C ALA A 126 4.58 2.31 59.87
N ASN A 127 5.58 2.70 59.07
CA ASN A 127 6.87 3.15 59.56
C ASN A 127 6.71 4.39 60.46
N ARG A 128 5.99 5.44 60.03
CA ARG A 128 5.74 6.64 60.85
C ARG A 128 5.07 6.31 62.20
N LEU A 129 4.16 5.34 62.23
CA LEU A 129 3.53 4.87 63.47
C LEU A 129 4.52 4.09 64.35
N SER A 130 5.38 3.26 63.76
CA SER A 130 6.44 2.54 64.48
C SER A 130 7.44 3.50 65.14
N TRP A 131 7.91 4.53 64.42
CA TRP A 131 8.78 5.57 64.98
C TRP A 131 8.10 6.36 66.12
N LYS A 132 6.77 6.51 66.08
CA LYS A 132 6.00 7.23 67.11
C LYS A 132 5.64 6.37 68.33
N ALA A 133 5.76 5.05 68.23
CA ALA A 133 5.61 4.11 69.35
C ALA A 133 6.94 3.83 70.07
N GLY A 134 8.08 4.19 69.48
CA GLY A 134 9.43 4.01 70.02
C GLY A 134 10.05 5.27 70.62
N ASP A 135 9.24 6.24 71.08
CA ASP A 135 9.76 7.52 71.58
C ASP A 135 10.25 7.43 73.04
N GLU A 136 11.40 6.79 73.23
CA GLU A 136 12.34 7.23 74.25
C GLU A 136 13.74 7.42 73.64
N ARG A 137 14.01 8.67 73.22
CA ARG A 137 15.33 9.28 72.89
C ARG A 137 15.90 8.98 71.48
N VAL A 138 15.93 10.02 70.65
CA VAL A 138 17.14 10.84 70.33
C VAL A 138 16.81 11.72 69.11
N PRO A 139 17.05 13.04 69.14
CA PRO A 139 16.82 13.89 67.97
C PRO A 139 17.98 13.76 66.99
N TYR A 140 17.75 13.11 65.85
CA TYR A 140 18.59 13.31 64.67
C TYR A 140 17.73 13.62 63.43
N SER A 141 18.14 14.67 62.73
CA SER A 141 17.44 15.28 61.61
C SER A 141 17.14 14.31 60.48
N PHE A 142 15.87 13.95 60.31
CA PHE A 142 15.37 13.39 59.05
C PHE A 142 14.90 14.51 58.13
N GLN A 143 15.63 14.68 57.03
CA GLN A 143 15.36 15.70 56.04
C GLN A 143 14.00 15.45 55.36
N HIS A 144 13.23 16.53 55.21
CA HIS A 144 11.89 16.50 54.64
C HIS A 144 11.96 16.16 53.14
N PHE A 145 11.87 14.86 52.82
CA PHE A 145 11.58 14.43 51.45
C PHE A 145 10.15 14.81 51.11
N GLN A 146 9.99 15.93 50.40
CA GLN A 146 8.78 16.16 49.64
C GLN A 146 8.68 15.09 48.54
N PRO A 147 7.56 14.37 48.41
CA PRO A 147 7.26 13.72 47.16
C PRO A 147 7.06 14.84 46.14
N TYR A 148 7.92 14.89 45.12
CA TYR A 148 7.80 15.82 44.01
C TYR A 148 6.43 15.70 43.35
N ASP A 149 5.93 16.83 42.87
CA ASP A 149 4.56 16.99 42.39
C ASP A 149 4.17 16.02 41.27
N SER A 150 2.88 15.66 41.29
CA SER A 150 2.02 15.50 40.12
C SER A 150 2.65 14.86 38.87
N VAL A 151 2.55 13.54 38.77
CA VAL A 151 2.18 12.93 37.48
C VAL A 151 0.72 13.28 37.21
N GLU A 152 0.52 14.46 36.66
CA GLU A 152 -0.74 14.87 36.04
C GLU A 152 -1.11 13.85 34.97
N PRO A 153 -2.33 13.27 34.97
CA PRO A 153 -2.77 12.43 33.87
C PRO A 153 -2.78 13.31 32.63
N LEU A 154 -1.92 13.01 31.66
CA LEU A 154 -1.97 13.67 30.36
C LEU A 154 -3.33 13.37 29.74
N GLN A 155 -4.26 14.32 29.87
CA GLN A 155 -5.48 14.36 29.10
C GLN A 155 -5.11 14.63 27.65
N TYR A 156 -4.64 13.58 26.96
CA TYR A 156 -4.54 13.60 25.52
C TYR A 156 -5.95 13.78 24.98
N SER A 157 -6.16 14.95 24.40
CA SER A 157 -7.39 15.37 23.77
C SER A 157 -7.88 14.29 22.79
N SER A 158 -9.07 13.74 23.04
CA SER A 158 -9.84 13.00 22.05
C SER A 158 -10.25 13.94 20.91
N THR A 159 -9.32 14.21 19.99
CA THR A 159 -9.58 14.96 18.76
C THR A 159 -9.43 14.04 17.55
N SER A 160 -10.21 12.95 17.58
CA SER A 160 -10.64 12.27 16.36
C SER A 160 -11.58 13.19 15.57
N GLN A 161 -11.01 14.19 14.90
CA GLN A 161 -11.68 14.96 13.84
C GLN A 161 -11.03 14.67 12.49
N ILE A 162 -11.00 13.38 12.12
CA ILE A 162 -11.00 12.96 10.71
C ILE A 162 -12.48 12.76 10.37
N GLY A 163 -13.09 13.72 9.66
CA GLY A 163 -14.51 13.63 9.29
C GLY A 163 -15.21 14.97 9.00
N TYR A 164 -14.94 15.54 7.83
CA TYR A 164 -15.84 16.39 7.01
C TYR A 164 -16.97 17.21 7.68
N ASN A 165 -16.85 18.54 7.60
CA ASN A 165 -18.02 19.44 7.57
C ASN A 165 -18.57 19.55 6.13
N PRO A 166 -19.87 19.33 5.89
CA PRO A 166 -20.53 19.73 4.64
C PRO A 166 -21.08 21.17 4.73
N ALA A 167 -20.92 21.92 3.63
CA ALA A 167 -21.70 23.07 3.10
C ALA A 167 -22.72 23.78 4.05
N GLU A 168 -22.69 25.10 4.28
CA GLU A 168 -23.13 26.22 3.39
C GLU A 168 -23.03 27.55 4.19
N THR A 169 -23.08 28.81 3.69
CA THR A 169 -22.97 29.44 2.34
C THR A 169 -22.87 30.99 2.53
N ASP A 170 -22.46 31.75 1.49
CA ASP A 170 -22.54 33.22 1.28
C ASP A 170 -21.88 34.22 2.27
N GLN A 171 -20.85 34.95 1.81
CA GLN A 171 -21.03 36.29 1.17
C GLN A 171 -19.71 36.90 0.61
N ALA A 172 -19.86 37.61 -0.52
CA ALA A 172 -19.02 38.68 -1.13
C ALA A 172 -17.63 39.01 -0.53
N THR A 173 -16.56 39.16 -1.34
CA THR A 173 -16.34 40.35 -2.19
C THR A 173 -15.13 40.16 -3.12
N ALA A 174 -15.14 40.79 -4.30
CA ALA A 174 -14.07 40.70 -5.30
C ALA A 174 -12.78 41.46 -4.93
N THR A 175 -11.61 41.06 -5.47
CA THR A 175 -10.83 41.87 -6.44
C THR A 175 -9.52 41.19 -6.90
N THR A 176 -9.25 41.30 -8.20
CA THR A 176 -7.94 41.35 -8.90
C THR A 176 -6.64 40.88 -8.22
N SER A 177 -5.90 39.96 -8.85
CA SER A 177 -4.69 40.31 -9.63
C SER A 177 -4.15 39.10 -10.42
N THR A 178 -3.46 39.36 -11.52
CA THR A 178 -2.87 38.36 -12.43
C THR A 178 -1.52 37.80 -11.95
N GLN A 179 -1.22 36.57 -12.41
CA GLN A 179 0.12 36.08 -12.75
C GLN A 179 1.11 35.78 -11.59
N ASN A 180 1.19 34.51 -11.17
CA ASN A 180 2.48 33.82 -11.13
C ASN A 180 2.35 32.29 -11.30
N VAL A 181 3.41 31.66 -11.79
CA VAL A 181 3.52 30.23 -12.11
C VAL A 181 4.25 29.50 -10.98
N ASN A 182 3.52 28.74 -10.16
CA ASN A 182 4.00 27.46 -9.63
C ASN A 182 2.85 26.67 -8.98
N GLY A 183 2.98 25.34 -8.97
CA GLY A 183 1.87 24.44 -8.68
C GLY A 183 1.31 24.53 -7.26
N PHE A 184 -0.01 24.66 -7.15
CA PHE A 184 -0.71 24.35 -5.91
C PHE A 184 -0.80 22.84 -5.72
N ILE A 185 -0.26 22.39 -4.59
CA ILE A 185 -0.23 21.00 -4.17
C ILE A 185 -1.62 20.64 -3.58
N PRO A 186 -2.16 19.42 -3.78
CA PRO A 186 -3.45 19.06 -3.21
C PRO A 186 -3.43 19.05 -1.68
N GLY A 187 -4.58 19.28 -1.06
CA GLY A 187 -4.77 19.49 0.39
C GLY A 187 -4.51 18.31 1.33
N TRP A 188 -3.59 17.41 0.99
CA TRP A 188 -2.93 16.47 1.92
C TRP A 188 -1.51 16.92 2.29
N MET A 189 -1.08 18.10 1.80
CA MET A 189 0.25 18.69 2.05
C MET A 189 0.16 20.16 2.53
N LEU A 190 -0.86 20.46 3.33
CA LEU A 190 -1.02 21.69 4.13
C LEU A 190 -1.36 21.30 5.57
#